data_AF-A0A5D2PXJ9-F1
#
_entry.id   AF-A0A5D2PXJ9-F1
#
_cell.length_a   1.000
_cell.length_b   1.000
_cell.length_c   1.000
_cell.angle_alpha   90.00
_cell.angle_beta   90.00
_cell.angle_gamma   90.00
#
_symmetry.space_group_name_H-M   'P 1'
#
loop_
_entity.id
_entity.type
_entity.pdbx_description
1 polymer ?
#
loop_
_entity_poly.entity_id
_entity_poly.type
_entity_poly.pdbx_seq_one_letter_code
_entity_poly.pdbx_strand_id
1 'polypeptide(L)'
;MPVPATALCLILVLFSTRNAGGVCLAPNKITFPALFAFGDSIVDTGNNNKRFTIAKANIPPYGRDFPGGAATGRFGNGKVFSDLLAEGLRIKPLLPAYLHPVLQGEDLETGVSFASECFIH
;
A
#
# COMPACT_ATOMS: atom_id res chain seq x y z
N MET A 1 -52.83 -37.50 -27.21
CA MET A 1 -51.72 -38.24 -27.86
C MET A 1 -50.52 -38.19 -26.94
N PRO A 2 -49.96 -39.33 -26.50
CA PRO A 2 -48.83 -39.35 -25.58
C PRO A 2 -47.58 -38.83 -26.28
N VAL A 3 -46.94 -37.80 -25.71
CA VAL A 3 -45.63 -37.33 -26.17
C VAL A 3 -44.64 -38.48 -25.95
N PRO A 4 -43.91 -38.95 -26.99
CA PRO A 4 -43.01 -40.08 -26.84
C PRO A 4 -41.93 -39.74 -25.81
N ALA A 5 -41.65 -40.67 -24.90
CA ALA A 5 -40.69 -40.48 -23.79
C ALA A 5 -39.29 -40.03 -24.25
N THR A 6 -38.95 -40.30 -25.51
CA THR A 6 -37.73 -39.84 -26.18
C THR A 6 -37.66 -38.32 -26.32
N ALA A 7 -38.78 -37.65 -26.61
CA ALA A 7 -38.85 -36.20 -26.71
C ALA A 7 -38.68 -35.51 -25.34
N LEU A 8 -39.22 -36.12 -24.28
CA LEU A 8 -39.04 -35.63 -22.90
C LEU A 8 -37.58 -35.78 -22.45
N CYS A 9 -36.93 -36.89 -22.80
CA CYS A 9 -35.52 -37.14 -22.49
C CYS A 9 -34.59 -36.12 -23.20
N LEU A 10 -34.84 -35.82 -24.47
CA LEU A 10 -34.09 -34.80 -25.22
C LEU A 10 -34.24 -33.39 -24.63
N ILE A 11 -35.44 -33.01 -24.17
CA ILE A 11 -35.68 -31.72 -23.52
C ILE A 11 -34.93 -31.62 -22.19
N LEU A 12 -34.91 -32.69 -21.39
CA LEU A 12 -34.20 -32.74 -20.11
C LEU A 12 -32.68 -32.65 -20.28
N VAL A 13 -32.13 -33.31 -21.31
CA VAL A 13 -30.68 -33.24 -21.63
C VAL A 13 -30.27 -31.82 -22.06
N LEU A 14 -31.13 -31.11 -22.80
CA LEU A 14 -30.88 -29.72 -23.22
C LEU A 14 -30.98 -28.70 -22.06
N PHE A 15 -31.75 -28.99 -21.01
CA PHE A 15 -31.79 -28.17 -19.80
C PHE A 15 -30.53 -28.37 -18.94
N SER A 16 -30.00 -29.59 -18.86
CA SER A 16 -28.79 -29.91 -18.09
C SER A 16 -27.50 -29.31 -18.68
N THR A 17 -27.45 -29.06 -19.99
CA THR A 17 -26.24 -28.51 -20.64
C THR A 17 -26.11 -26.98 -20.55
N ARG A 18 -27.07 -26.28 -19.94
CA ARG A 18 -27.05 -24.81 -19.83
C ARG A 18 -26.34 -24.23 -18.60
N ASN A 19 -25.86 -25.06 -17.68
CA ASN A 19 -25.07 -24.60 -16.53
C ASN A 19 -23.58 -24.90 -16.71
N ALA A 20 -22.99 -24.34 -17.76
CA ALA A 20 -21.55 -24.04 -17.77
C ALA A 20 -21.37 -22.58 -17.33
N GLY A 21 -21.78 -22.28 -16.09
CA GLY A 21 -21.37 -21.08 -15.41
C GLY A 21 -19.87 -21.18 -15.15
N GLY A 22 -19.07 -20.73 -16.11
CA GLY A 22 -17.64 -20.54 -15.91
C GLY A 22 -17.49 -19.59 -14.71
N VAL A 23 -16.94 -20.10 -13.61
CA VAL A 23 -16.48 -19.24 -12.52
C VAL A 23 -15.30 -18.48 -13.10
N CYS A 24 -15.56 -17.26 -13.58
CA CYS A 24 -14.52 -16.28 -13.77
C CYS A 24 -13.97 -15.98 -12.38
N LEU A 25 -12.92 -16.69 -11.96
CA LEU A 25 -12.10 -16.23 -10.86
C LEU A 25 -11.51 -14.91 -11.35
N ALA A 26 -12.16 -13.80 -10.98
CA ALA A 26 -11.53 -12.49 -11.09
C ALA A 26 -10.14 -12.64 -10.46
N PRO A 27 -9.06 -12.20 -11.13
CA PRO A 27 -7.74 -12.25 -10.51
C PRO A 27 -7.90 -11.58 -9.16
N ASN A 28 -7.66 -12.32 -8.07
CA ASN A 28 -7.80 -11.80 -6.71
C ASN A 28 -6.98 -10.51 -6.66
N LYS A 29 -7.66 -9.35 -6.67
CA LYS A 29 -7.01 -8.06 -6.65
C LYS A 29 -6.53 -7.85 -5.22
N ILE A 30 -5.37 -8.43 -4.91
CA ILE A 30 -4.71 -8.26 -3.62
C ILE A 30 -4.47 -6.76 -3.46
N THR A 31 -5.22 -6.17 -2.54
CA THR A 31 -5.16 -4.74 -2.24
C THR A 31 -4.70 -4.63 -0.80
N PHE A 32 -3.71 -3.77 -0.56
CA PHE A 32 -3.19 -3.50 0.77
C PHE A 32 -3.87 -2.24 1.29
N PRO A 33 -4.61 -2.31 2.43
CA PRO A 33 -5.35 -1.16 2.92
C PRO A 33 -4.45 -0.11 3.59
N ALA A 34 -3.34 -0.54 4.19
CA ALA A 34 -2.45 0.34 4.94
C ALA A 34 -1.01 -0.20 5.01
N LEU A 35 -0.05 0.70 5.24
CA LEU A 35 1.35 0.36 5.52
C LEU A 35 1.84 1.09 6.78
N PHE A 36 2.22 0.33 7.79
CA PHE A 36 2.86 0.87 8.99
C PHE A 36 4.33 0.48 8.99
N ALA A 37 5.21 1.47 8.96
CA ALA A 37 6.65 1.23 8.91
C ALA A 37 7.26 1.43 10.31
N PHE A 38 8.02 0.45 10.78
CA PHE A 38 8.80 0.50 12.01
C PHE A 38 10.23 0.12 11.67
N GLY A 39 11.20 0.78 12.30
CA GLY A 39 12.60 0.50 12.06
C GLY A 39 13.50 1.70 12.27
N ASP A 40 14.60 1.69 11.54
CA ASP A 40 15.65 2.70 11.59
C ASP A 40 15.54 3.72 10.45
N SER A 41 16.65 4.39 10.17
CA SER A 41 16.80 5.40 9.13
C SER A 41 16.39 4.97 7.73
N ILE A 42 16.51 3.68 7.39
CA ILE A 42 16.23 3.16 6.04
C ILE A 42 14.75 3.32 5.67
N VAL A 43 13.88 3.30 6.68
CA VAL A 43 12.43 3.41 6.53
C VAL A 43 11.86 4.68 7.18
N ASP A 44 12.71 5.54 7.75
CA ASP A 44 12.32 6.82 8.35
C ASP A 44 12.02 7.87 7.28
N THR A 45 10.82 8.42 7.37
CA THR A 45 10.29 9.45 6.46
C THR A 45 10.42 10.87 7.02
N GLY A 46 11.05 11.03 8.19
CA GLY A 46 11.36 12.32 8.81
C GLY A 46 10.94 12.47 10.27
N ASN A 47 10.71 11.38 11.00
CA ASN A 47 10.37 11.44 12.42
C ASN A 47 11.46 12.11 13.25
N ASN A 48 12.73 11.92 12.90
CA ASN A 48 13.84 12.50 13.66
C ASN A 48 13.92 14.02 13.62
N ASN A 49 13.30 14.67 12.63
CA ASN A 49 13.25 16.13 12.56
C ASN A 49 12.52 16.75 13.77
N LYS A 50 11.66 15.97 14.43
CA LYS A 50 10.88 16.39 15.59
C LYS A 50 11.35 15.77 16.91
N ARG A 51 12.41 14.95 16.88
CA ARG A 51 13.06 14.42 18.08
C ARG A 51 14.29 15.26 18.45
N PHE A 52 14.63 15.28 19.74
CA PHE A 52 15.90 15.80 20.23
C PHE A 52 17.03 14.82 19.92
N THR A 53 17.43 14.76 18.65
CA THR A 53 18.55 13.94 18.17
C THR A 53 19.46 14.75 17.25
N ILE A 54 20.74 14.37 17.21
CA ILE A 54 21.71 14.88 16.23
C ILE A 54 21.53 14.22 14.85
N ALA A 55 20.88 13.07 14.79
CA ALA A 55 20.66 12.31 13.56
C ALA A 55 19.44 12.85 12.79
N LYS A 56 19.60 14.02 12.16
CA LYS A 56 18.56 14.66 11.33
C LYS A 56 18.98 14.69 9.86
N ALA A 57 18.07 14.27 8.97
CA ALA A 57 18.25 14.31 7.52
C ALA A 57 17.48 15.45 6.84
N ASN A 58 17.33 16.58 7.53
CA ASN A 58 16.77 17.81 6.97
C ASN A 58 17.85 18.84 6.56
N ILE A 59 19.04 18.35 6.22
CA ILE A 59 20.20 19.17 5.84
C ILE A 59 20.66 18.82 4.41
N PRO A 60 21.26 19.75 3.66
CA PRO A 60 21.94 19.42 2.41
C PRO A 60 23.07 18.39 2.65
N PRO A 61 23.33 17.45 1.72
CA PRO A 61 22.81 17.35 0.35
C PRO A 61 21.49 16.59 0.18
N TYR A 62 20.83 16.17 1.27
CA TYR A 62 19.63 15.33 1.20
C TYR A 62 18.43 16.02 0.53
N GLY A 63 17.53 15.21 -0.03
CA GLY A 63 16.29 15.68 -0.65
C GLY A 63 16.42 16.36 -2.02
N ARG A 64 17.61 16.38 -2.64
CA ARG A 64 17.83 16.97 -3.97
C ARG A 64 16.89 16.39 -5.04
N ASP A 65 16.71 15.08 -5.03
CA ASP A 65 15.93 14.32 -6.00
C ASP A 65 14.51 14.01 -5.46
N PHE A 66 14.18 14.49 -4.26
CA PHE A 66 12.87 14.32 -3.66
C PHE A 66 11.87 15.27 -4.33
N PRO A 67 10.57 14.91 -4.43
CA PRO A 67 9.56 15.84 -4.91
C PRO A 67 9.60 17.16 -4.13
N GLY A 68 9.91 18.26 -4.82
CA GLY A 68 10.11 19.59 -4.23
C GLY A 68 11.56 19.99 -3.97
N GLY A 69 12.54 19.10 -4.19
CA GLY A 69 13.97 19.42 -4.17
C GLY A 69 14.51 19.85 -2.80
N ALA A 70 13.85 19.45 -1.71
CA ALA A 70 14.17 19.86 -0.35
C ALA A 70 14.33 18.67 0.60
N ALA A 71 15.23 18.81 1.58
CA ALA A 71 15.46 17.81 2.61
C ALA A 71 14.25 17.73 3.56
N THR A 72 13.51 16.61 3.51
CA THR A 72 12.30 16.40 4.33
C THR A 72 12.53 15.62 5.62
N GLY A 73 13.77 15.15 5.88
CA GLY A 73 14.07 14.22 6.98
C GLY A 73 14.23 12.76 6.55
N ARG A 74 14.12 12.49 5.25
CA ARG A 74 14.45 11.20 4.65
C ARG A 74 15.95 11.03 4.50
N PHE A 75 16.49 9.90 4.91
CA PHE A 75 17.93 9.58 4.84
C PHE A 75 18.35 9.22 3.41
N GLY A 76 18.30 10.20 2.52
CA GLY A 76 18.65 10.04 1.12
C GLY A 76 18.32 11.27 0.27
N ASN A 77 18.69 11.21 -1.01
CA ASN A 77 18.38 12.29 -1.95
C ASN A 77 16.92 12.27 -2.40
N GLY A 78 16.24 11.13 -2.31
CA GLY A 78 14.88 10.93 -2.82
C GLY A 78 14.00 10.16 -1.82
N LYS A 79 13.11 9.32 -2.38
CA LYS A 79 12.21 8.46 -1.61
C LYS A 79 12.99 7.40 -0.83
N VAL A 80 12.57 7.12 0.41
CA VAL A 80 13.12 6.01 1.21
C VAL A 80 12.38 4.71 0.89
N PHE A 81 12.88 3.57 1.38
CA PHE A 81 12.31 2.26 1.04
C PHE A 81 10.81 2.16 1.39
N SER A 82 10.39 2.75 2.52
CA SER A 82 8.99 2.77 2.95
C SER A 82 8.07 3.56 2.01
N ASP A 83 8.56 4.62 1.36
CA ASP A 83 7.80 5.34 0.32
C ASP A 83 7.65 4.50 -0.95
N LEU A 84 8.75 3.87 -1.39
CA LEU A 84 8.74 3.03 -2.59
C LEU A 84 7.78 1.84 -2.41
N LEU A 85 7.71 1.29 -1.20
CA LEU A 85 6.77 0.24 -0.86
C LEU A 85 5.33 0.76 -0.83
N ALA A 86 5.06 1.89 -0.17
CA ALA A 86 3.72 2.49 -0.15
C ALA A 86 3.19 2.79 -1.57
N GLU A 87 4.06 3.30 -2.44
CA GLU A 87 3.75 3.60 -3.83
C GLU A 87 3.56 2.32 -4.67
N GLY A 88 4.47 1.34 -4.53
CA GLY A 88 4.39 0.06 -5.24
C GLY A 88 3.15 -0.74 -4.88
N LEU A 89 2.71 -0.67 -3.62
CA LEU A 89 1.47 -1.27 -3.13
C LEU A 89 0.21 -0.44 -3.46
N ARG A 90 0.38 0.72 -4.12
CA ARG A 90 -0.68 1.68 -4.48
C ARG A 90 -1.51 2.16 -3.29
N ILE A 91 -0.87 2.30 -2.12
CA ILE A 91 -1.51 2.82 -0.90
C ILE A 91 -1.48 4.34 -0.95
N LYS A 92 -0.29 4.92 -1.12
CA LYS A 92 -0.07 6.37 -1.21
C LYS A 92 1.27 6.70 -1.86
N PRO A 93 1.43 7.89 -2.48
CA PRO A 93 2.66 8.24 -3.19
C PRO A 93 3.87 8.49 -2.28
N LEU A 94 3.63 8.85 -1.01
CA LEU A 94 4.62 9.08 0.03
C LEU A 94 4.04 8.63 1.37
N LEU A 95 4.85 7.96 2.19
CA LEU A 95 4.46 7.55 3.53
C LEU A 95 4.77 8.71 4.50
N PRO A 96 3.77 9.25 5.22
CA PRO A 96 4.00 10.34 6.14
C PRO A 96 4.68 9.84 7.43
N ALA A 97 5.47 10.71 8.05
CA ALA A 97 6.08 10.46 9.36
C ALA A 97 5.02 10.65 10.44
N TYR A 98 5.00 9.76 11.44
CA TYR A 98 4.06 9.85 12.57
C TYR A 98 4.16 11.17 13.34
N LEU A 99 5.37 11.73 13.47
CA LEU A 99 5.59 13.00 14.17
C LEU A 99 5.43 14.23 13.27
N HIS A 100 4.90 14.09 12.06
CA HIS A 100 4.73 15.23 11.15
C HIS A 100 3.64 16.20 11.67
N PRO A 101 3.88 17.53 11.70
CA PRO A 101 2.97 18.49 12.33
C PRO A 101 1.62 18.65 11.61
N VAL A 102 1.55 18.22 10.35
CA VAL A 102 0.33 18.30 9.51
C VAL A 102 -0.26 16.90 9.28
N LEU A 103 0.10 15.90 10.09
CA LEU A 103 -0.47 14.56 9.97
C LEU A 103 -1.96 14.60 10.28
N GLN A 104 -2.78 14.00 9.40
CA GLN A 104 -4.23 13.91 9.58
C GLN A 104 -4.66 12.52 10.06
N GLY A 105 -5.91 12.38 10.52
CA GLY A 105 -6.43 11.09 10.97
C GLY A 105 -6.50 10.06 9.84
N GLU A 106 -6.84 10.53 8.64
CA GLU A 106 -6.96 9.74 7.41
C GLU A 106 -5.60 9.15 6.98
N ASP A 107 -4.49 9.81 7.36
CA ASP A 107 -3.15 9.28 7.13
C ASP A 107 -2.86 8.06 8.00
N LEU A 108 -3.40 8.01 9.22
CA LEU A 108 -3.27 6.88 10.14
C LEU A 108 -4.05 5.66 9.64
N GLU A 109 -5.21 5.87 9.02
CA GLU A 109 -6.03 4.80 8.44
C GLU A 109 -5.31 4.07 7.30
N THR A 110 -4.58 4.83 6.49
CA THR A 110 -3.82 4.31 5.33
C THR A 110 -2.35 4.01 5.68
N GLY A 111 -1.93 4.30 6.91
CA GLY A 111 -0.63 3.93 7.46
C GLY A 111 0.45 5.02 7.43
N VAL A 112 1.33 4.96 8.42
CA VAL A 112 2.38 5.96 8.69
C VAL A 112 3.71 5.29 9.05
N SER A 113 4.80 6.05 8.97
CA SER A 113 6.11 5.61 9.47
C SER A 113 6.31 6.03 10.92
N PHE A 114 6.63 5.07 11.78
CA PHE A 114 7.08 5.24 13.17
C PHE A 114 8.60 5.08 13.31
N ALA A 115 9.32 4.85 12.20
CA ALA A 115 10.74 4.59 12.21
C ALA A 115 11.56 5.80 12.69
N SER A 116 12.72 5.54 13.29
CA SER A 116 13.66 6.57 13.78
C SER A 116 15.10 6.07 13.74
N GLU A 117 16.07 6.95 13.52
CA GLU A 117 17.52 6.64 13.44
C GLU A 117 18.08 5.86 14.63
N CYS A 118 17.45 6.01 15.80
CA CYS A 118 17.80 5.25 16.99
C CYS A 118 16.66 4.28 17.31
N PHE A 119 17.02 3.03 17.62
CA PHE A 119 16.08 2.01 18.08
C PHE A 119 15.23 2.57 19.22
N ILE A 120 13.93 2.32 19.13
CA ILE A 120 12.89 2.74 20.07
C ILE A 120 13.35 2.40 21.50
N HIS A 121 13.48 3.41 22.36
CA HIS A 121 13.69 3.24 23.79
C HIS A 121 12.40 3.48 24.56
#